data_AF-A0A2H6ERF6-F1
#
_entry.id   AF-A0A2H6ERF6-F1
#
_cell.length_a   1.000
_cell.length_b   1.000
_cell.length_c   1.000
_cell.angle_alpha   90.00
_cell.angle_beta   90.00
_cell.angle_gamma   90.00
#
_symmetry.space_group_name_H-M   'P 1'
#
loop_
_entity.id
_entity.type
_entity.pdbx_description
1 polymer ?
#
loop_
_entity_poly.entity_id
_entity_poly.type
_entity_poly.pdbx_seq_one_letter_code
_entity_poly.pdbx_strand_id
1 'polypeptide(L)'
;MKIKPLLWIVAFLITILTAYYQKVTGPTYPLKGKIKFSGKVIDYKLDRSHGGNGDQIVKIKIPDQEIKGSLYYKRYKTNDAYTEVKMQYSNSELKAGLPHQPPAGKLEYYIKLYNKQNVIHLPENRSVVTRFKGHISLSILIPHILFMFTAMLLSVRTGL
;
A
#
# COMPACT_ATOMS: atom_id res chain seq x y z
N MET A 1 -29.02 35.85 -10.57
CA MET A 1 -28.91 35.16 -9.25
C MET A 1 -28.58 33.65 -9.41
N LYS A 2 -27.61 33.27 -10.26
CA LYS A 2 -27.28 31.85 -10.59
C LYS A 2 -25.92 31.35 -10.09
N ILE A 3 -25.19 32.18 -9.33
CA ILE A 3 -23.81 31.89 -8.90
C ILE A 3 -23.78 30.91 -7.70
N LYS A 4 -24.85 30.88 -6.89
CA LYS A 4 -24.94 30.02 -5.68
C LYS A 4 -24.70 28.52 -5.94
N PRO A 5 -25.34 27.86 -6.94
CA PRO A 5 -25.07 26.44 -7.22
C PRO A 5 -23.69 26.20 -7.83
N LEU A 6 -23.16 27.15 -8.62
CA LEU A 6 -21.83 27.03 -9.22
C LEU A 6 -20.73 26.94 -8.15
N LEU A 7 -20.83 27.76 -7.09
CA LEU A 7 -19.87 27.75 -5.98
C LEU A 7 -19.88 26.42 -5.22
N TRP A 8 -21.04 25.75 -5.10
CA TRP A 8 -21.12 24.41 -4.52
C TRP A 8 -20.44 23.34 -5.39
N ILE A 9 -20.63 23.41 -6.71
CA ILE A 9 -19.96 22.49 -7.65
C ILE A 9 -18.44 22.68 -7.58
N VAL A 10 -17.97 23.92 -7.59
CA VAL A 10 -16.54 24.24 -7.50
C VAL A 10 -15.97 23.78 -6.15
N ALA A 11 -16.65 24.07 -5.03
CA ALA A 11 -16.22 23.64 -3.71
C ALA A 11 -16.13 22.11 -3.59
N PHE A 12 -17.10 21.40 -4.17
CA PHE A 12 -17.12 19.95 -4.20
C PHE A 12 -15.96 19.37 -5.01
N LEU A 13 -15.70 19.93 -6.20
CA LEU A 13 -14.55 19.53 -7.03
C LEU A 13 -13.22 19.74 -6.31
N ILE A 14 -13.00 20.91 -5.71
CA ILE A 14 -11.77 21.20 -4.94
C ILE A 14 -11.61 20.22 -3.79
N THR A 15 -12.70 19.94 -3.06
CA THR A 15 -12.68 18.99 -1.94
C THR A 15 -12.28 17.58 -2.39
N ILE A 16 -12.89 17.08 -3.46
CA ILE A 16 -12.56 15.76 -4.02
C ILE A 16 -11.10 15.71 -4.50
N LEU A 17 -10.66 16.72 -5.26
CA LEU A 17 -9.30 16.77 -5.79
C LEU A 17 -8.27 16.75 -4.65
N THR A 18 -8.52 17.53 -3.60
CA THR A 18 -7.64 17.59 -2.42
C THR A 18 -7.63 16.25 -1.67
N ALA A 19 -8.80 15.65 -1.43
CA ALA A 19 -8.92 14.35 -0.78
C ALA A 19 -8.21 13.24 -1.56
N TYR A 20 -8.36 13.25 -2.89
CA TYR A 20 -7.69 12.33 -3.78
C TYR A 20 -6.16 12.52 -3.73
N TYR A 21 -5.69 13.76 -3.81
CA TYR A 21 -4.27 14.08 -3.72
C TYR A 21 -3.66 13.58 -2.40
N GLN A 22 -4.32 13.83 -1.26
CA GLN A 22 -3.88 13.33 0.05
C GLN A 22 -3.85 11.80 0.11
N LYS A 23 -4.83 11.12 -0.50
CA LYS A 23 -4.88 9.66 -0.53
C LYS A 23 -3.74 9.05 -1.34
N VAL A 24 -3.41 9.64 -2.49
CA VAL A 24 -2.37 9.13 -3.39
C VAL A 24 -0.96 9.44 -2.89
N THR A 25 -0.76 10.61 -2.28
CA THR A 25 0.52 11.01 -1.67
C THR A 25 0.72 10.43 -0.28
N GLY A 26 -0.33 9.85 0.31
CA GLY A 26 -0.30 9.29 1.64
C GLY A 26 0.72 8.15 1.81
N PRO A 27 1.30 7.99 3.01
CA PRO A 27 2.33 6.98 3.27
C PRO A 27 1.80 5.53 3.17
N THR A 28 0.48 5.36 3.18
CA THR A 28 -0.19 4.06 3.04
C THR A 28 -0.58 3.73 1.60
N TYR A 29 -0.34 4.63 0.63
CA TYR A 29 -0.61 4.34 -0.77
C TYR A 29 0.31 3.22 -1.25
N PRO A 30 -0.22 2.14 -1.87
CA PRO A 30 0.59 0.97 -2.22
C PRO A 30 1.67 1.34 -3.22
N LEU A 31 2.85 0.75 -3.05
CA LEU A 31 3.94 0.93 -3.99
C LEU A 31 3.70 0.03 -5.20
N LYS A 32 3.54 0.65 -6.37
CA LYS A 32 3.38 -0.06 -7.64
C LYS A 32 4.61 0.15 -8.51
N GLY A 33 4.94 -0.86 -9.30
CA GLY A 33 6.02 -0.77 -10.27
C GLY A 33 5.92 -1.88 -11.31
N LYS A 34 6.72 -1.73 -12.36
CA LYS A 34 6.90 -2.71 -13.42
C LYS A 34 8.39 -2.99 -13.54
N ILE A 35 8.74 -4.26 -13.66
CA ILE A 35 10.12 -4.70 -13.87
C ILE A 35 10.16 -5.70 -15.02
N LYS A 36 11.25 -5.73 -15.77
CA LYS A 36 11.49 -6.76 -16.78
C LYS A 36 12.35 -7.85 -16.16
N PHE A 37 11.84 -9.09 -16.11
CA PHE A 37 12.57 -10.24 -15.61
C PHE A 37 12.35 -11.45 -16.53
N SER A 38 13.44 -12.09 -16.94
CA SER A 38 13.40 -13.24 -17.88
C SER A 38 12.60 -12.93 -19.16
N GLY A 39 12.78 -11.73 -19.73
CA GLY A 39 12.09 -11.29 -20.95
C GLY A 39 10.61 -10.92 -20.78
N LYS A 40 10.02 -11.09 -19.59
CA LYS A 40 8.61 -10.78 -19.29
C LYS A 40 8.51 -9.53 -18.40
N VAL A 41 7.44 -8.77 -18.56
CA VAL A 41 7.13 -7.62 -17.67
C VAL A 41 6.31 -8.14 -16.49
N ILE A 42 6.82 -7.93 -15.28
CA ILE A 42 6.16 -8.29 -14.04
C ILE A 42 5.65 -6.99 -13.39
N ASP A 43 4.34 -6.88 -13.27
CA ASP A 43 3.68 -5.83 -12.53
C ASP A 43 3.55 -6.23 -11.06
N TYR A 44 3.99 -5.37 -10.14
CA TYR A 44 3.88 -5.63 -8.71
C TYR A 44 3.15 -4.51 -7.99
N LYS A 45 2.47 -4.89 -6.90
CA LYS A 45 1.80 -3.99 -5.96
C LYS A 45 2.17 -4.43 -4.54
N LEU A 46 2.94 -3.60 -3.86
CA LEU A 46 3.40 -3.83 -2.49
C LEU A 46 2.62 -2.93 -1.55
N ASP A 47 1.77 -3.54 -0.73
CA ASP A 47 0.91 -2.80 0.20
C ASP A 47 1.72 -2.24 1.38
N ARG A 48 1.51 -0.95 1.69
CA ARG A 48 2.22 -0.21 2.74
C ARG A 48 1.44 -0.08 4.04
N SER A 49 0.29 -0.74 4.12
CA SER A 49 -0.43 -0.88 5.36
C SER A 49 -1.23 -2.17 5.40
N HIS A 50 -1.25 -2.80 6.56
CA HIS A 50 -2.07 -3.96 6.86
C HIS A 50 -3.01 -3.63 8.02
N GLY A 51 -4.20 -4.19 8.01
CA GLY A 51 -5.16 -4.05 9.10
C GLY A 51 -5.86 -5.38 9.38
N GLY A 52 -6.31 -5.55 10.61
CA GLY A 52 -6.96 -6.78 11.06
C GLY A 52 -5.97 -7.81 11.60
N ASN A 53 -6.50 -8.99 11.91
CA ASN A 53 -5.74 -10.06 12.55
C ASN A 53 -4.92 -10.84 11.52
N GLY A 54 -3.79 -11.39 11.98
CA GLY A 54 -2.94 -12.27 11.19
C GLY A 54 -1.94 -11.53 10.29
N ASP A 55 -1.20 -12.34 9.54
CA ASP A 55 -0.06 -11.91 8.74
C ASP A 55 -0.49 -11.10 7.52
N GLN A 56 0.37 -10.16 7.12
CA GLN A 56 0.18 -9.43 5.87
C GLN A 56 0.66 -10.31 4.72
N ILE A 57 -0.26 -10.78 3.88
CA ILE A 57 0.08 -11.55 2.69
C ILE A 57 0.60 -10.63 1.60
N VAL A 58 1.89 -10.76 1.28
CA VAL A 58 2.53 -10.11 0.15
C VAL A 58 2.45 -11.05 -1.05
N LYS A 59 1.89 -10.56 -2.16
CA LYS A 59 1.70 -11.34 -3.37
C LYS A 59 2.21 -10.65 -4.62
N ILE A 60 2.81 -11.41 -5.52
CA ILE A 60 3.25 -10.95 -6.83
C ILE A 60 2.69 -11.91 -7.87
N LYS A 61 2.06 -11.37 -8.92
CA LYS A 61 1.63 -12.16 -10.07
C LYS A 61 2.85 -12.52 -10.90
N ILE A 62 3.06 -13.81 -11.11
CA ILE A 62 4.22 -14.30 -11.85
C ILE A 62 3.71 -15.26 -12.93
N PRO A 63 4.05 -14.99 -14.21
CA PRO A 63 3.57 -15.77 -15.35
C PRO A 63 4.31 -17.11 -15.53
N ASP A 64 5.33 -17.39 -14.73
CA ASP A 64 6.23 -18.52 -14.90
C ASP A 64 6.56 -19.18 -13.55
N GLN A 65 6.40 -20.50 -13.47
CA GLN A 65 6.66 -21.26 -12.25
C GLN A 65 8.16 -21.43 -11.96
N GLU A 66 9.02 -21.23 -12.96
CA GLU A 66 10.47 -21.30 -12.76
C GLU A 66 11.00 -20.14 -11.91
N ILE A 67 10.26 -19.03 -11.86
CA ILE A 67 10.63 -17.86 -11.07
C ILE A 67 10.28 -18.12 -9.61
N LYS A 68 11.32 -18.17 -8.78
CA LYS A 68 11.20 -18.27 -7.32
C LYS A 68 11.36 -16.89 -6.71
N GLY A 69 10.88 -16.75 -5.48
CA GLY A 69 11.03 -15.51 -4.74
C GLY A 69 11.22 -15.76 -3.25
N SER A 70 11.99 -14.87 -2.64
CA SER A 70 12.18 -14.81 -1.19
C SER A 70 11.85 -13.40 -0.72
N LEU A 71 11.00 -13.32 0.30
CA LEU A 71 10.68 -12.09 0.99
C LEU A 71 11.65 -11.92 2.15
N TYR A 72 12.25 -10.73 2.26
CA TYR A 72 13.15 -10.37 3.34
C TYR A 72 12.50 -9.27 4.15
N TYR A 73 12.42 -9.41 5.47
CA TYR A 73 11.85 -8.39 6.34
C TYR A 73 12.65 -8.19 7.62
N LYS A 74 12.50 -7.00 8.21
CA LYS A 74 12.98 -6.68 9.56
C LYS A 74 12.07 -5.63 10.20
N ARG A 75 12.27 -5.36 11.49
CA ARG A 75 11.60 -4.22 12.15
C ARG A 75 12.13 -2.91 11.58
N TYR A 76 11.24 -1.95 11.38
CA TYR A 76 11.61 -0.67 10.78
C TYR A 76 12.48 0.16 11.74
N LYS A 77 13.56 0.76 11.23
CA LYS A 77 14.54 1.54 12.00
C LYS A 77 15.22 0.76 13.13
N THR A 78 15.44 -0.53 12.95
CA THR A 78 16.30 -1.33 13.84
C THR A 78 17.54 -1.83 13.10
N ASN A 79 18.57 -2.16 13.88
CA ASN A 79 19.79 -2.83 13.40
C ASN A 79 19.64 -4.35 13.31
N ASP A 80 18.39 -4.85 13.37
CA ASP A 80 18.11 -6.28 13.21
C ASP A 80 18.53 -6.76 11.81
N ALA A 81 19.00 -8.00 11.74
CA ALA A 81 19.22 -8.68 10.47
C ALA A 81 17.88 -8.93 9.75
N TYR A 82 17.91 -9.01 8.42
CA TYR A 82 16.74 -9.39 7.64
C TYR A 82 16.43 -10.88 7.81
N THR A 83 15.18 -11.19 8.13
CA THR A 83 14.65 -12.55 8.15
C THR A 83 14.16 -12.90 6.75
N GLU A 84 14.59 -14.05 6.22
CA GLU A 84 14.15 -14.58 4.94
C GLU A 84 12.91 -15.48 5.09
N VAL A 85 11.92 -15.26 4.23
CA VAL A 85 10.72 -16.08 4.08
C VAL A 85 10.60 -16.48 2.62
N LYS A 86 10.70 -17.79 2.33
CA LYS A 86 10.50 -18.31 0.98
C LYS A 86 9.06 -18.10 0.54
N MET A 87 8.87 -17.50 -0.63
CA MET A 87 7.54 -17.32 -1.19
C MET A 87 7.05 -18.65 -1.80
N GLN A 88 5.77 -18.95 -1.59
CA GLN A 88 5.12 -20.12 -2.15
C GLN A 88 4.43 -19.74 -3.46
N TYR A 89 4.67 -20.53 -4.51
CA TYR A 89 3.99 -20.37 -5.79
C TYR A 89 2.64 -21.08 -5.78
N SER A 90 1.57 -20.36 -6.04
CA SER A 90 0.21 -20.91 -6.13
C SER A 90 -0.65 -20.02 -7.04
N ASN A 91 -1.39 -20.64 -7.97
CA ASN A 91 -2.32 -19.95 -8.87
C ASN A 91 -1.70 -18.78 -9.66
N SER A 92 -0.49 -18.98 -10.20
CA SER A 92 0.28 -17.92 -10.92
C SER A 92 0.63 -16.71 -10.07
N GLU A 93 0.71 -16.89 -8.75
CA GLU A 93 1.15 -15.87 -7.79
C GLU A 93 2.20 -16.46 -6.84
N LEU A 94 3.26 -15.68 -6.56
CA LEU A 94 4.11 -15.92 -5.40
C LEU A 94 3.51 -15.23 -4.19
N LYS A 95 3.40 -15.94 -3.07
CA LYS A 95 2.84 -15.44 -1.81
C LYS A 95 3.78 -15.69 -0.64
N ALA A 96 3.94 -14.72 0.24
CA ALA A 96 4.57 -14.88 1.54
C ALA A 96 3.85 -14.03 2.59
N GLY A 97 3.80 -14.53 3.83
CA GLY A 97 3.29 -13.78 4.97
C GLY A 97 4.39 -12.96 5.62
N LEU A 98 4.10 -11.69 5.87
CA LEU A 98 4.82 -10.87 6.84
C LEU A 98 4.18 -11.09 8.22
N PRO A 99 4.95 -11.40 9.26
CA PRO A 99 4.40 -11.72 10.57
C PRO A 99 3.59 -10.55 11.12
N HIS A 100 2.44 -10.87 11.70
CA HIS A 100 1.58 -9.89 12.36
C HIS A 100 2.36 -9.04 13.38
N GLN A 101 2.07 -7.75 13.44
CA GLN A 101 2.65 -6.82 14.40
C GLN A 101 1.54 -6.12 15.20
N PRO A 102 1.82 -5.70 16.44
CA PRO A 102 0.88 -4.90 17.22
C PRO A 102 0.52 -3.60 16.48
N PRO A 103 -0.61 -2.95 16.84
CA PRO A 103 -1.01 -1.68 16.25
C PRO A 103 0.11 -0.65 16.24
N ALA A 104 0.28 0.05 15.12
CA ALA A 104 1.36 0.97 14.83
C ALA A 104 2.77 0.35 14.64
N GLY A 105 2.90 -0.97 14.78
CA GLY A 105 4.10 -1.71 14.39
C GLY A 105 4.43 -1.51 12.91
N LYS A 106 5.73 -1.46 12.61
CA LYS A 106 6.24 -1.25 11.25
C LYS A 106 7.28 -2.30 10.91
N LEU A 107 7.09 -2.92 9.75
CA LEU A 107 8.09 -3.78 9.15
C LEU A 107 8.62 -3.12 7.89
N GLU A 108 9.91 -3.30 7.68
CA GLU A 108 10.60 -2.97 6.46
C GLU A 108 10.87 -4.26 5.71
N TYR A 109 10.47 -4.34 4.45
CA TYR A 109 10.65 -5.55 3.65
C TYR A 109 10.97 -5.24 2.19
N TYR A 110 11.62 -6.21 1.54
CA TYR A 110 11.82 -6.24 0.10
C TYR A 110 11.71 -7.69 -0.37
N ILE A 111 11.63 -7.88 -1.67
CA ILE A 111 11.50 -9.20 -2.28
C ILE A 111 12.66 -9.40 -3.23
N LYS A 112 13.27 -10.58 -3.22
CA LYS A 112 14.18 -10.99 -4.28
C LYS A 112 13.44 -12.00 -5.15
N LEU A 113 13.40 -11.75 -6.45
CA LEU A 113 13.01 -12.76 -7.42
C LEU A 113 14.27 -13.35 -8.04
N TYR A 114 14.29 -14.66 -8.21
CA TYR A 114 15.44 -15.35 -8.75
C TYR A 114 15.01 -16.51 -9.67
N ASN A 115 15.80 -16.69 -10.72
CA ASN A 115 15.76 -17.81 -11.65
C ASN A 115 17.19 -18.38 -11.76
N LYS A 116 17.39 -19.50 -12.46
CA LYS A 116 18.69 -20.18 -12.66
C LYS A 116 19.82 -19.25 -13.13
N GLN A 117 19.49 -18.14 -13.79
CA GLN A 117 20.47 -17.24 -14.43
C GLN A 117 20.57 -15.85 -13.80
N ASN A 118 19.53 -15.35 -13.11
CA ASN A 118 19.45 -13.95 -12.69
C ASN A 118 18.72 -13.79 -11.36
N VAL A 119 19.13 -12.79 -10.58
CA VAL A 119 18.49 -12.35 -9.33
C VAL A 119 18.17 -10.88 -9.44
N ILE A 120 16.96 -10.49 -9.06
CA ILE A 120 16.52 -9.10 -9.03
C ILE A 120 15.90 -8.74 -7.69
N HIS A 121 16.04 -7.47 -7.33
CA HIS A 121 15.48 -6.90 -6.11
C HIS A 121 14.22 -6.10 -6.44
N LEU A 122 13.16 -6.32 -5.66
CA LEU A 122 11.91 -5.61 -5.75
C LEU A 122 11.60 -4.96 -4.40
N PRO A 123 11.45 -3.64 -4.35
CA PRO A 123 11.84 -2.64 -5.37
C PRO A 123 13.37 -2.56 -5.61
N GLU A 124 13.80 -2.12 -6.79
CA GLU A 124 15.22 -2.15 -7.20
C GLU A 124 16.16 -1.39 -6.25
N ASN A 125 15.77 -0.21 -5.75
CA ASN A 125 16.64 0.68 -4.98
C ASN A 125 16.08 1.05 -3.59
N ARG A 126 15.07 0.34 -3.09
CA ARG A 126 14.47 0.67 -1.80
C ARG A 126 13.71 -0.50 -1.20
N SER A 127 13.58 -0.48 0.12
CA SER A 127 12.64 -1.30 0.85
C SER A 127 11.26 -0.65 0.92
N VAL A 128 10.25 -1.47 1.19
CA VAL A 128 8.89 -1.05 1.47
C VAL A 128 8.67 -1.10 2.96
N VAL A 129 8.17 0.01 3.51
CA VAL A 129 7.73 0.06 4.91
C VAL A 129 6.23 -0.15 4.94
N THR A 130 5.80 -1.19 5.65
CA THR A 130 4.39 -1.43 5.95
C THR A 130 4.07 -1.08 7.40
N ARG A 131 2.90 -0.48 7.62
CA ARG A 131 2.36 -0.16 8.95
C ARG A 131 1.17 -1.05 9.27
N PHE A 132 1.19 -1.68 10.44
CA PHE A 132 0.07 -2.45 10.96
C PHE A 132 -0.91 -1.52 11.68
N LYS A 133 -2.18 -1.63 11.33
CA LYS A 133 -3.29 -0.83 11.85
C LYS A 133 -4.15 -1.73 12.75
N GLY A 134 -4.55 -1.19 13.89
CA GLY A 134 -5.57 -1.82 14.72
C GLY A 134 -6.94 -1.80 14.05
N HIS A 135 -7.83 -2.66 14.50
CA HIS A 135 -9.24 -2.63 14.09
C HIS A 135 -9.92 -1.38 14.67
N ILE A 136 -10.73 -0.70 13.86
CA ILE A 136 -11.52 0.47 14.25
C ILE A 136 -12.97 0.15 13.93
N SER A 137 -13.86 0.34 14.90
CA SER A 137 -15.29 0.10 14.71
C SER A 137 -15.84 0.96 13.58
N LEU A 138 -16.54 0.31 12.65
CA LEU A 138 -17.13 0.98 11.49
C LEU A 138 -18.19 2.03 11.92
N SER A 139 -18.90 1.78 13.02
CA SER A 139 -19.89 2.68 13.59
C SER A 139 -19.30 4.03 14.04
N ILE A 140 -18.02 4.08 14.36
CA ILE A 140 -17.30 5.32 14.73
C ILE A 140 -16.60 5.90 13.50
N LEU A 141 -16.05 5.04 12.64
CA LEU A 141 -15.28 5.46 11.47
C LEU A 141 -16.16 6.18 10.42
N ILE A 142 -17.37 5.66 10.15
CA ILE A 142 -18.29 6.27 9.18
C ILE A 142 -18.67 7.71 9.58
N PRO A 143 -19.21 7.99 10.80
CA PRO A 143 -19.56 9.35 11.16
C PRO A 143 -18.35 10.27 11.19
N HIS A 144 -17.18 9.80 11.65
CA HIS A 144 -15.95 10.59 11.64
C HIS A 144 -15.57 11.06 10.22
N ILE A 145 -15.58 10.14 9.25
CA ILE A 145 -15.28 10.45 7.85
C ILE A 145 -16.31 11.42 7.28
N LEU A 146 -17.60 11.21 7.58
CA LEU A 146 -18.68 12.09 7.13
C LEU A 146 -18.48 13.52 7.65
N PHE A 147 -18.24 13.70 8.95
CA PHE A 147 -18.00 15.03 9.55
C PHE A 147 -16.75 15.71 8.99
N MET A 148 -15.67 14.96 8.75
CA MET A 148 -14.45 15.51 8.17
C MET A 148 -14.70 16.07 6.75
N PHE A 149 -15.38 15.31 5.88
CA PHE A 149 -15.64 15.74 4.51
C PHE A 149 -16.68 16.86 4.41
N THR A 150 -17.72 16.84 5.26
CA THR A 150 -18.71 17.94 5.30
C THR A 150 -18.08 19.23 5.81
N ALA A 151 -17.26 19.17 6.87
CA ALA A 151 -16.54 20.33 7.37
C ALA A 151 -15.58 20.91 6.33
N MET A 152 -14.84 20.05 5.62
CA MET A 152 -13.95 20.47 4.53
C MET A 152 -14.72 21.13 3.38
N LEU A 153 -15.84 20.53 2.95
CA LEU A 153 -16.69 21.09 1.89
C LEU A 153 -17.27 22.46 2.26
N LEU A 154 -17.77 22.60 3.49
CA LEU A 154 -18.31 23.87 4.01
C LEU A 154 -17.20 24.94 4.12
N SER A 155 -16.00 24.55 4.53
CA SER A 155 -14.84 25.44 4.60
C SER A 155 -14.46 25.97 3.21
N VAL A 156 -14.31 25.10 2.22
CA VAL A 156 -14.03 25.53 0.83
C VAL A 156 -15.17 26.39 0.30
N ARG A 157 -16.42 26.04 0.59
CA ARG A 157 -17.58 26.82 0.14
C ARG A 157 -17.64 28.21 0.76
N THR A 158 -17.32 28.36 2.05
CA THR A 158 -17.33 29.67 2.73
C THR A 158 -16.16 30.56 2.31
N GLY A 159 -15.04 29.97 1.87
CA GLY A 159 -13.91 30.70 1.28
C GLY A 159 -14.10 31.16 -0.17
N LEU A 160 -15.15 30.69 -0.87
CA LEU A 160 -15.50 31.04 -2.27
C LEU A 160 -16.69 31.99 -2.36
#